data_AF-A0A3Q9F2S8-F1
#
_entry.id   AF-A0A3Q9F2S8-F1
#
_cell.length_a   1.000
_cell.length_b   1.000
_cell.length_c   1.000
_cell.angle_alpha   90.00
_cell.angle_beta   90.00
_cell.angle_gamma   90.00
#
_symmetry.space_group_name_H-M   'P 1'
#
loop_
_entity.id
_entity.type
_entity.pdbx_description
1 polymer ?
#
loop_
_entity_poly.entity_id
_entity_poly.type
_entity_poly.pdbx_seq_one_letter_code
_entity_poly.pdbx_strand_id
1 'polypeptide(L)'
;MAKITYQSFSKNLQEVTLQKTEKTLKTSEKTGAEYTVEYIPTLQVLAITAPEEHNGKYRYSIIDTNNDLEYTVTAPTKVDAKFGTPLVFKNVRGGFMDKTVWFAAESVSVVTRSNNG
;
A
#
# COMPACT_ATOMS: atom_id res chain seq x y z
N MET A 1 -36.61 -3.31 -1.41
CA MET A 1 -36.09 -2.38 -2.43
C MET A 1 -34.75 -1.87 -1.94
N ALA A 2 -33.65 -2.23 -2.60
CA ALA A 2 -32.31 -1.80 -2.19
C ALA A 2 -32.13 -0.33 -2.57
N LYS A 3 -31.97 0.53 -1.55
CA LYS A 3 -31.76 1.97 -1.73
C LYS A 3 -30.26 2.19 -1.93
N ILE A 4 -29.83 2.36 -3.18
CA ILE A 4 -28.46 2.74 -3.50
C ILE A 4 -28.29 4.21 -3.08
N THR A 5 -27.63 4.45 -1.95
CA THR A 5 -27.16 5.78 -1.56
C THR A 5 -25.87 6.07 -2.32
N TYR A 6 -25.64 7.35 -2.68
CA TYR A 6 -24.49 7.86 -3.45
C TYR A 6 -23.09 7.49 -2.90
N GLN A 7 -23.00 6.79 -1.76
CA GLN A 7 -21.77 6.28 -1.14
C GLN A 7 -21.27 4.96 -1.74
N SER A 8 -22.05 4.27 -2.58
CA SER A 8 -21.73 2.88 -3.00
C SER A 8 -20.76 2.74 -4.19
N PHE A 9 -19.97 3.76 -4.52
CA PHE A 9 -18.98 3.71 -5.61
C PHE A 9 -17.56 4.08 -5.13
N SER A 10 -17.15 3.60 -3.96
CA SER A 10 -15.73 3.62 -3.59
C SER A 10 -15.03 2.43 -4.25
N LYS A 11 -14.08 2.70 -5.16
CA LYS A 11 -13.20 1.66 -5.70
C LYS A 11 -12.41 0.99 -4.56
N ASN A 12 -12.31 -0.32 -4.57
CA ASN A 12 -11.52 -1.10 -3.62
C ASN A 12 -10.02 -1.06 -3.96
N LEU A 13 -9.16 -1.64 -3.11
CA LEU A 13 -7.70 -1.55 -3.27
C LEU A 13 -7.25 -2.15 -4.62
N GLN A 14 -7.83 -3.27 -5.02
CA GLN A 14 -7.56 -3.91 -6.30
C GLN A 14 -7.99 -3.05 -7.49
N GLU A 15 -9.15 -2.38 -7.42
CA GLU A 15 -9.65 -1.54 -8.51
C GLU A 15 -8.87 -0.24 -8.69
N VAL A 16 -8.23 0.26 -7.63
CA VAL A 16 -7.40 1.47 -7.67
C VAL A 16 -5.98 1.15 -8.11
N THR A 17 -5.39 0.08 -7.59
CA THR A 17 -3.98 -0.26 -7.84
C THR A 17 -3.78 -1.25 -8.99
N LEU A 18 -4.85 -1.90 -9.44
CA LEU A 18 -4.83 -3.03 -10.38
C LEU A 18 -3.98 -4.23 -9.91
N GLN A 19 -3.62 -4.25 -8.62
CA GLN A 19 -2.84 -5.32 -8.00
C GLN A 19 -3.73 -6.46 -7.51
N LYS A 20 -3.15 -7.67 -7.44
CA LYS A 20 -3.81 -8.79 -6.77
C LYS A 20 -3.86 -8.52 -5.26
N THR A 21 -5.05 -8.60 -4.69
CA THR A 21 -5.28 -8.44 -3.26
C THR A 21 -5.68 -9.76 -2.61
N GLU A 22 -5.46 -9.83 -1.30
CA GLU A 22 -5.93 -10.87 -0.41
C GLU A 22 -6.77 -10.24 0.71
N LYS A 23 -7.55 -11.07 1.40
CA LYS A 23 -8.40 -10.66 2.52
C LYS A 23 -8.01 -11.43 3.76
N THR A 24 -7.86 -10.75 4.88
CA THR A 24 -7.62 -11.36 6.20
C THR A 24 -8.63 -10.84 7.21
N LEU A 25 -9.02 -11.71 8.15
CA LEU A 25 -9.84 -11.33 9.30
C LEU A 25 -8.94 -10.72 10.38
N LYS A 26 -9.32 -9.54 10.86
CA LYS A 26 -8.68 -8.89 12.00
C LYS A 26 -9.70 -8.64 13.08
N THR A 27 -9.26 -8.66 14.34
CA THR A 27 -10.09 -8.32 15.49
C THR A 27 -9.72 -6.92 15.96
N SER A 28 -10.72 -6.06 16.11
CA SER A 28 -10.54 -4.71 16.65
C SER A 28 -10.12 -4.78 18.11
N GLU A 29 -8.95 -4.22 18.44
CA GLU A 29 -8.47 -4.15 19.83
C GLU A 29 -9.40 -3.30 20.73
N LYS A 30 -10.13 -2.35 20.14
CA LYS A 30 -11.03 -1.44 20.88
C LYS A 30 -12.39 -2.08 21.19
N THR A 31 -12.90 -2.90 20.28
CA THR A 31 -14.30 -3.37 20.33
C THR A 31 -14.45 -4.88 20.35
N GLY A 32 -13.38 -5.64 20.09
CA GLY A 32 -13.42 -7.10 19.92
C GLY A 32 -14.13 -7.57 18.63
N ALA A 33 -14.61 -6.65 17.79
CA ALA A 33 -15.31 -7.00 16.56
C ALA A 33 -14.35 -7.48 15.48
N GLU A 34 -14.72 -8.55 14.78
CA GLU A 34 -14.02 -9.01 13.59
C GLU A 34 -14.34 -8.12 12.40
N TYR A 35 -13.31 -7.80 11.62
CA TYR A 35 -13.43 -7.04 10.39
C TYR A 35 -12.48 -7.60 9.33
N THR A 36 -12.93 -7.62 8.09
CA THR A 36 -12.13 -8.07 6.96
C THR A 36 -11.30 -6.92 6.43
N VAL A 37 -10.00 -7.14 6.27
CA VAL A 37 -9.06 -6.18 5.66
C VAL A 37 -8.56 -6.73 4.35
N GLU A 38 -8.69 -5.93 3.29
CA GLU A 38 -8.04 -6.17 2.00
C GLU A 38 -6.60 -5.62 2.02
N TYR A 39 -5.65 -6.39 1.50
CA TYR A 39 -4.26 -5.97 1.40
C TYR A 39 -3.58 -6.59 0.17
N ILE A 40 -2.52 -5.96 -0.32
CA ILE A 40 -1.60 -6.51 -1.31
C ILE A 40 -0.46 -7.19 -0.53
N PRO A 41 -0.30 -8.52 -0.60
CA PRO A 41 0.70 -9.24 0.20
C PRO A 41 2.13 -8.77 -0.10
N THR A 42 2.43 -8.57 -1.38
CA THR A 42 3.73 -8.11 -1.87
C THR A 42 3.52 -7.13 -3.02
N LEU A 43 4.03 -5.92 -2.87
CA LEU A 43 4.00 -4.88 -3.90
C LEU A 43 5.44 -4.54 -4.28
N GLN A 44 5.83 -4.83 -5.52
CA GLN A 44 7.17 -4.56 -6.04
C GLN A 44 7.11 -3.41 -7.05
N VAL A 45 7.87 -2.35 -6.78
CA VAL A 45 7.76 -1.05 -7.46
C VAL A 45 9.13 -0.37 -7.52
N LEU A 46 9.24 0.74 -8.25
CA LEU A 46 10.46 1.56 -8.26
C LEU A 46 10.23 2.85 -7.47
N ALA A 47 11.24 3.30 -6.72
CA ALA A 47 11.22 4.60 -6.08
C ALA A 47 11.40 5.72 -7.12
N ILE A 48 10.68 6.82 -6.93
CA ILE A 48 10.84 8.06 -7.71
C ILE A 48 11.85 8.98 -7.03
N THR A 49 11.73 9.13 -5.71
CA THR A 49 12.57 10.02 -4.89
C THR A 49 13.07 9.30 -3.64
N ALA A 50 13.94 9.98 -2.87
CA ALA A 50 14.26 9.55 -1.51
C ALA A 50 13.02 9.63 -0.61
N PRO A 51 12.92 8.75 0.42
CA PRO A 51 11.77 8.77 1.31
C PRO A 51 11.76 10.03 2.18
N GLU A 52 10.56 10.55 2.39
CA GLU A 52 10.30 11.70 3.25
C GLU A 52 9.79 11.25 4.62
N GLU A 53 10.24 11.90 5.69
CA GLU A 53 9.68 11.63 7.01
C GLU A 53 8.29 12.27 7.14
N HIS A 54 7.33 11.49 7.61
CA HIS A 54 5.95 11.92 7.78
C HIS A 54 5.32 11.22 8.99
N ASN A 55 5.06 11.99 10.06
CA ASN A 55 4.45 11.51 11.31
C ASN A 55 5.18 10.30 11.93
N GLY A 56 6.52 10.36 12.02
CA GLY A 56 7.33 9.27 12.58
C GLY A 56 7.38 8.00 11.73
N LYS A 57 6.93 8.09 10.46
CA LYS A 57 7.04 7.06 9.43
C LYS A 57 7.72 7.64 8.20
N TYR A 58 7.90 6.82 7.18
CA TYR A 58 8.54 7.21 5.92
C TYR A 58 7.57 7.06 4.76
N ARG A 59 7.50 8.11 3.95
CA ARG A 59 6.64 8.23 2.79
C ARG A 59 7.48 8.01 1.53
N TYR A 60 7.08 7.05 0.71
CA TYR A 60 7.77 6.65 -0.51
C TYR A 60 6.92 7.00 -1.73
N SER A 61 7.41 7.88 -2.59
CA SER A 61 6.86 8.10 -3.93
C SER A 61 7.36 7.01 -4.85
N ILE A 62 6.45 6.26 -5.46
CA ILE A 62 6.77 5.06 -6.23
C ILE A 62 6.03 5.03 -7.57
N ILE A 63 6.63 4.30 -8.51
CA ILE A 63 6.00 3.91 -9.78
C ILE A 63 5.82 2.40 -9.81
N ASP A 64 4.57 1.99 -10.02
CA ASP A 64 4.16 0.62 -10.31
C ASP A 64 4.21 0.39 -11.81
N THR A 65 5.36 -0.10 -12.27
CA THR A 65 5.64 -0.30 -13.69
C THR A 65 4.75 -1.36 -14.35
N ASN A 66 4.13 -2.26 -13.57
CA ASN A 66 3.26 -3.29 -14.14
C ASN A 66 1.90 -2.73 -14.54
N ASN A 67 1.44 -1.68 -13.85
CA ASN A 67 0.12 -1.09 -14.03
C ASN A 67 0.18 0.36 -14.53
N ASP A 68 1.39 0.89 -14.77
CA ASP A 68 1.63 2.28 -15.20
C ASP A 68 1.00 3.32 -14.25
N LEU A 69 1.20 3.12 -12.94
CA LEU A 69 0.63 3.97 -11.89
C LEU A 69 1.72 4.60 -11.02
N GLU A 70 1.53 5.86 -10.67
CA GLU A 70 2.34 6.57 -9.68
C GLU A 70 1.52 6.89 -8.43
N TYR A 71 2.05 6.55 -7.26
CA TYR A 71 1.40 6.83 -5.98
C TYR A 71 2.38 6.79 -4.83
N THR A 72 1.88 7.06 -3.64
CA THR A 72 2.68 7.16 -2.42
C THR A 72 2.31 6.06 -1.43
N VAL A 73 3.30 5.37 -0.87
CA VAL A 73 3.13 4.37 0.18
C VAL A 73 3.87 4.78 1.44
N THR A 74 3.21 4.73 2.60
CA THR A 74 3.85 4.99 3.90
C THR A 74 4.27 3.69 4.58
N ALA A 75 5.49 3.63 5.10
CA ALA A 75 6.00 2.46 5.85
C ALA A 75 6.77 2.91 7.12
N PRO A 76 6.83 2.08 8.17
CA PRO A 76 7.53 2.44 9.41
C PRO A 76 9.06 2.41 9.28
N THR A 77 9.60 1.60 8.38
CA THR A 77 11.05 1.44 8.19
C THR A 77 11.58 2.45 7.18
N LYS A 78 12.73 3.06 7.45
CA LYS A 78 13.49 3.84 6.47
C LYS A 78 14.38 2.90 5.66
N VAL A 79 14.32 3.02 4.34
CA VAL A 79 15.31 2.43 3.43
C VAL A 79 15.83 3.51 2.51
N ASP A 80 17.14 3.53 2.29
CA ASP A 80 17.73 4.49 1.36
C ASP A 80 17.32 4.12 -0.06
N ALA A 81 16.51 5.00 -0.65
CA ALA A 81 16.01 4.87 -2.00
C ALA A 81 16.35 6.14 -2.78
N LYS A 82 16.58 5.97 -4.07
CA LYS A 82 16.71 7.02 -5.08
C LYS A 82 15.90 6.61 -6.32
N PHE A 83 15.75 7.53 -7.28
CA PHE A 83 15.09 7.23 -8.54
C PHE A 83 15.54 5.88 -9.13
N GLY A 84 14.57 5.01 -9.45
CA GLY A 84 14.80 3.67 -10.01
C GLY A 84 15.19 2.59 -9.00
N THR A 85 15.27 2.88 -7.70
CA THR A 85 15.58 1.86 -6.69
C THR A 85 14.41 0.89 -6.58
N PRO A 86 14.62 -0.43 -6.79
CA PRO A 86 13.55 -1.40 -6.69
C PRO A 86 13.21 -1.65 -5.22
N LEU A 87 11.94 -1.47 -4.86
CA LEU A 87 11.41 -1.63 -3.52
C LEU A 87 10.40 -2.78 -3.48
N VAL A 88 10.33 -3.46 -2.34
CA VAL A 88 9.27 -4.41 -2.00
C VAL A 88 8.58 -3.94 -0.75
N PHE A 89 7.28 -3.70 -0.84
CA PHE A 89 6.41 -3.45 0.30
C PHE A 89 5.65 -4.72 0.67
N LYS A 90 5.44 -4.93 1.97
CA LYS A 90 4.67 -6.07 2.49
C LYS A 90 3.38 -5.62 3.15
N ASN A 91 2.31 -6.39 2.91
CA ASN A 91 0.98 -6.18 3.47
C ASN A 91 0.47 -4.75 3.27
N VAL A 92 0.53 -4.28 2.02
CA VAL A 92 0.09 -2.93 1.65
C VAL A 92 -1.43 -2.85 1.76
N ARG A 93 -1.90 -1.88 2.52
CA ARG A 93 -3.32 -1.57 2.71
C ARG A 93 -3.55 -0.18 2.18
N GLY A 94 -4.78 0.09 1.79
CA GLY A 94 -5.15 1.44 1.39
C GLY A 94 -6.64 1.65 1.53
N GLY A 95 -7.02 2.91 1.38
CA GLY A 95 -8.40 3.31 1.47
C GLY A 95 -8.57 4.77 1.13
N PHE A 96 -9.82 5.19 1.20
CA PHE A 96 -10.22 6.57 1.01
C PHE A 96 -10.63 7.15 2.35
N MET A 97 -9.94 8.18 2.81
CA MET A 97 -10.25 8.90 4.05
C MET A 97 -10.14 10.39 3.78
N ASP A 98 -11.15 11.17 4.19
CA ASP A 98 -11.17 12.64 4.07
C ASP A 98 -10.78 13.16 2.68
N LYS A 99 -11.41 12.60 1.63
CA LYS A 99 -11.15 12.93 0.21
C LYS A 99 -9.76 12.57 -0.31
N THR A 100 -8.96 11.85 0.48
CA THR A 100 -7.59 11.48 0.14
C THR A 100 -7.46 9.96 0.07
N VAL A 101 -6.85 9.46 -1.00
CA VAL A 101 -6.44 8.06 -1.09
C VAL A 101 -5.14 7.91 -0.32
N TRP A 102 -5.07 6.92 0.57
CA TRP A 102 -3.86 6.61 1.32
C TRP A 102 -3.46 5.16 1.11
N PHE A 103 -2.14 4.92 1.09
CA PHE A 103 -1.56 3.57 1.11
C PHE A 103 -0.52 3.47 2.21
N ALA A 104 -0.55 2.37 2.96
CA ALA A 104 0.39 2.07 4.01
C ALA A 104 0.80 0.61 3.99
N ALA A 105 2.09 0.36 4.17
CA ALA A 105 2.67 -0.97 4.26
C ALA A 105 3.08 -1.29 5.69
N GLU A 106 3.21 -2.59 5.98
CA GLU A 106 3.78 -3.07 7.22
C GLU A 106 5.30 -2.92 7.23
N SER A 107 5.95 -3.17 6.09
CA SER A 107 7.39 -2.99 5.92
C SER A 107 7.74 -2.64 4.48
N VAL A 108 8.98 -2.17 4.31
CA VAL A 108 9.60 -1.90 3.02
C VAL A 108 11.06 -2.37 3.05
N SER A 109 11.53 -2.91 1.94
CA SER A 109 12.93 -3.31 1.73
C SER A 109 13.36 -3.03 0.30
N VAL A 110 14.66 -2.79 0.08
CA VAL A 110 15.24 -2.78 -1.27
C VAL A 110 15.25 -4.21 -1.82
N VAL A 111 14.90 -4.41 -3.10
CA VAL A 111 15.05 -5.71 -3.77
C VAL A 111 16.54 -6.03 -3.85
N THR A 112 17.01 -6.95 -3.02
CA THR A 112 18.33 -7.55 -3.17
C THR A 112 18.23 -8.73 -4.15
N ARG A 113 18.94 -8.68 -5.28
CA ARG A 113 19.21 -9.89 -6.05
C ARG A 113 20.12 -10.78 -5.20
N SER A 114 19.56 -11.79 -4.57
CA SER A 114 20.37 -12.93 -4.14
C SER A 114 20.78 -13.67 -5.40
N ASN A 115 22.02 -13.46 -5.86
CA ASN A 115 22.64 -14.34 -6.83
C ASN A 115 22.87 -15.68 -6.13
N ASN A 116 21.93 -16.61 -6.24
CA ASN A 116 22.25 -18.00 -6.00
C ASN A 116 23.07 -18.45 -7.22
N GLY A 117 24.39 -18.53 -7.01
CA GLY A 117 25.36 -19.03 -7.98
C GLY A 117 25.22 -20.54 -8.23
#